data_AF-A0A0K9G8E9-F1
#
_entry.id   AF-A0A0K9G8E9-F1
#
_cell.length_a   1.000
_cell.length_b   1.000
_cell.length_c   1.000
_cell.angle_alpha   90.00
_cell.angle_beta   90.00
_cell.angle_gamma   90.00
#
_symmetry.space_group_name_H-M   'P 1'
#
loop_
_entity.id
_entity.type
_entity.pdbx_description
1 polymer ?
#
loop_
_entity_poly.entity_id
_entity_poly.type
_entity_poly.pdbx_seq_one_letter_code
_entity_poly.pdbx_strand_id
1 'polypeptide(L)'
;MTLQERMMRPEGSRTSLPIKQAKTTLRNQTEILSDLQLKQILRLLHKDYNNLGMTISIYETADQVKADRSKYGQLYLDDWCYQDALNGTLGGYHKLGTIALFPFNHTVKNPAYRKGLMQLFLIQDLFHEIRHAYQRIHMKKQYNTPYITTGTNGYRSQWIERDANRFAYRMMEKHRSTLNAILGIDFTWNSCWGRFYITIER
;
A
#
# COMPACT_ATOMS: atom_id res chain seq x y z
N MET A 1 -64.95 17.88 -3.24
CA MET A 1 -64.03 18.94 -2.77
C MET A 1 -63.59 18.52 -1.38
N THR A 2 -62.33 18.22 -1.06
CA THR A 2 -61.07 18.85 -1.46
C THR A 2 -59.87 17.91 -1.28
N LEU A 3 -58.95 18.04 -2.24
CA LEU A 3 -57.47 18.02 -2.16
C LEU A 3 -56.70 16.90 -1.43
N GLN A 4 -55.98 16.17 -2.27
CA GLN A 4 -54.71 15.47 -2.01
C GLN A 4 -53.69 16.33 -1.26
N GLU A 5 -53.28 15.90 -0.08
CA GLU A 5 -52.02 16.37 0.52
C GLU A 5 -50.87 15.50 0.04
N ARG A 6 -50.20 16.01 -1.01
CA ARG A 6 -48.83 15.63 -1.35
C ARG A 6 -47.92 16.05 -0.20
N MET A 7 -47.44 15.07 0.58
CA MET A 7 -46.28 15.30 1.45
C MET A 7 -45.05 15.51 0.57
N MET A 8 -44.72 16.78 0.33
CA MET A 8 -43.46 17.18 -0.27
C MET A 8 -42.32 16.80 0.69
N ARG A 9 -41.38 15.99 0.21
CA ARG A 9 -40.09 15.78 0.87
C ARG A 9 -39.32 17.10 0.82
N PRO A 10 -38.71 17.58 1.92
CA PRO A 10 -37.75 18.64 1.82
C PRO A 10 -36.53 18.09 1.06
N GLU A 11 -36.27 18.62 -0.13
CA GLU A 11 -34.96 18.54 -0.79
C GLU A 11 -33.96 19.36 0.03
N GLY A 12 -33.54 18.79 1.15
CA GLY A 12 -32.43 19.27 1.93
C GLY A 12 -31.14 18.81 1.26
N SER A 13 -30.60 19.67 0.41
CA SER A 13 -29.19 19.72 0.00
C SER A 13 -28.27 19.12 1.07
N ARG A 14 -27.86 17.86 0.87
CA ARG A 14 -26.63 17.34 1.48
C ARG A 14 -25.47 17.99 0.74
N THR A 15 -25.20 19.25 1.06
CA THR A 15 -23.83 19.76 0.99
C THR A 15 -23.02 18.90 1.93
N SER A 16 -22.51 17.78 1.41
CA SER A 16 -21.37 17.11 2.01
C SER A 16 -20.26 18.15 1.98
N LEU A 17 -20.06 18.84 3.10
CA LEU A 17 -18.85 19.61 3.34
C LEU A 17 -17.69 18.75 2.86
N PRO A 18 -16.79 19.25 2.00
CA PRO A 18 -15.62 18.49 1.61
C PRO A 18 -14.90 18.19 2.92
N ILE A 19 -14.94 16.92 3.35
CA ILE A 19 -14.09 16.43 4.43
C ILE A 19 -12.69 16.83 3.96
N LYS A 20 -12.04 17.77 4.66
CA LYS A 20 -10.64 18.12 4.39
C LYS A 20 -9.89 16.80 4.47
N GLN A 21 -9.59 16.24 3.30
CA GLN A 21 -8.97 14.95 3.20
C GLN A 21 -7.59 15.08 3.84
N ALA A 22 -7.32 14.26 4.86
CA ALA A 22 -6.11 14.38 5.65
C ALA A 22 -4.88 14.11 4.77
N LYS A 23 -3.82 14.90 4.98
CA LYS A 23 -2.57 14.77 4.24
C LYS A 23 -1.87 13.46 4.64
N THR A 24 -1.31 12.76 3.66
CA THR A 24 -0.46 11.60 3.92
C THR A 24 0.79 12.00 4.71
N THR A 25 1.08 11.26 5.78
CA THR A 25 2.26 11.43 6.64
C THR A 25 3.25 10.29 6.34
N LEU A 26 4.53 10.63 6.20
CA LEU A 26 5.61 9.67 5.97
C LEU A 26 6.46 9.54 7.24
N ARG A 27 6.71 8.30 7.66
CA ARG A 27 7.64 7.89 8.71
C ARG A 27 8.66 6.93 8.09
N ASN A 28 9.58 7.50 7.34
CA ASN A 28 10.59 6.74 6.64
C ASN A 28 11.80 6.50 7.55
N GLN A 29 12.01 5.25 7.99
CA GLN A 29 13.12 4.86 8.84
C GLN A 29 14.13 4.00 8.08
N THR A 30 14.17 4.13 6.75
CA THR A 30 15.07 3.35 5.89
C THR A 30 15.93 4.21 4.96
N GLU A 31 17.12 3.70 4.66
CA GLU A 31 18.03 4.20 3.63
C GLU A 31 17.73 3.64 2.21
N ILE A 32 16.75 2.73 2.07
CA ILE A 32 16.40 2.11 0.78
C ILE A 32 15.83 3.17 -0.20
N LEU A 33 14.96 4.05 0.30
CA LEU A 33 14.40 5.17 -0.45
C LEU A 33 14.47 6.44 0.38
N SER A 34 14.89 7.54 -0.24
CA SER A 34 14.80 8.85 0.40
C SER A 34 13.35 9.36 0.44
N ASP A 35 13.06 10.28 1.36
CA ASP A 35 11.78 11.00 1.42
C ASP A 35 11.41 11.71 0.12
N LEU A 36 12.42 12.23 -0.60
CA LEU A 36 12.21 12.88 -1.89
C LEU A 36 11.72 11.87 -2.92
N GLN A 37 12.40 10.72 -3.03
CA GLN A 37 12.00 9.64 -3.94
C GLN A 37 10.60 9.12 -3.60
N LEU A 38 10.29 8.87 -2.32
CA LEU A 38 8.96 8.46 -1.89
C LEU A 38 7.89 9.48 -2.31
N LYS A 39 8.13 10.77 -2.09
CA LYS A 39 7.19 11.83 -2.51
C LYS A 39 7.01 11.86 -4.04
N GLN A 40 8.08 11.67 -4.81
CA GLN A 40 8.00 11.58 -6.27
C GLN A 40 7.18 10.37 -6.71
N ILE A 41 7.42 9.21 -6.11
CA ILE A 41 6.70 7.96 -6.40
C ILE A 41 5.21 8.08 -6.07
N LEU A 42 4.87 8.65 -4.92
CA LEU A 42 3.46 8.88 -4.54
C LEU A 42 2.73 9.81 -5.50
N ARG A 43 3.42 10.82 -6.06
CA ARG A 43 2.86 11.73 -7.06
C ARG A 43 2.55 11.07 -8.41
N LEU A 44 3.07 9.86 -8.66
CA LEU A 44 2.72 9.09 -9.87
C LEU A 44 1.28 8.58 -9.80
N LEU A 45 0.73 8.42 -8.60
CA LEU A 45 -0.63 7.96 -8.39
C LEU A 45 -1.65 9.06 -8.71
N HIS A 46 -2.85 8.63 -9.08
CA HIS A 46 -3.97 9.56 -9.29
C HIS A 46 -4.29 10.32 -7.99
N LYS A 47 -4.83 11.54 -8.11
CA LYS A 47 -5.12 12.43 -6.98
C LYS A 47 -5.98 11.78 -5.88
N ASP A 48 -6.82 10.82 -6.24
CA ASP A 48 -7.68 10.12 -5.28
C ASP A 48 -6.89 9.33 -4.23
N TYR A 49 -5.65 8.94 -4.55
CA TYR A 49 -4.76 8.23 -3.63
C TYR A 49 -3.97 9.17 -2.70
N ASN A 50 -3.81 10.44 -3.07
CA ASN A 50 -3.02 11.41 -2.31
C ASN A 50 -3.72 11.88 -1.03
N ASN A 51 -5.02 11.63 -0.95
CA ASN A 51 -5.93 12.24 -0.01
C ASN A 51 -6.62 11.18 0.89
N LEU A 52 -5.95 10.04 1.10
CA LEU A 52 -6.48 8.94 1.90
C LEU A 52 -6.21 9.09 3.41
N GLY A 53 -5.54 10.17 3.85
CA GLY A 53 -5.20 10.37 5.26
C GLY A 53 -4.23 9.33 5.80
N MET A 54 -3.32 8.84 4.95
CA MET A 54 -2.49 7.70 5.31
C MET A 54 -1.32 8.10 6.21
N THR A 55 -0.95 7.22 7.14
CA THR A 55 0.38 7.24 7.76
C THR A 55 1.17 6.08 7.20
N ILE A 56 2.26 6.34 6.48
CA ILE A 56 3.12 5.31 5.91
C ILE A 56 4.39 5.23 6.75
N SER A 57 4.58 4.11 7.45
CA SER A 57 5.79 3.77 8.19
C SER A 57 6.60 2.74 7.43
N ILE A 58 7.89 2.98 7.25
CA ILE A 58 8.81 2.04 6.58
C ILE A 58 9.92 1.69 7.57
N TYR A 59 10.03 0.41 7.90
CA TYR A 59 10.98 -0.11 8.88
C TYR A 59 12.12 -0.82 8.17
N GLU A 60 13.35 -0.32 8.30
CA GLU A 60 14.54 -0.98 7.76
C GLU A 60 14.90 -2.25 8.52
N THR A 61 14.57 -2.36 9.81
CA THR A 61 14.93 -3.53 10.62
C THR A 61 13.79 -3.99 11.53
N ALA A 62 13.85 -5.26 11.93
CA ALA A 62 12.97 -5.84 12.93
C ALA A 62 13.07 -5.12 14.29
N ASP A 63 14.24 -4.58 14.65
CA ASP A 63 14.42 -3.87 15.92
C ASP A 63 13.70 -2.51 15.92
N GLN A 64 13.61 -1.84 14.77
CA GLN A 64 12.77 -0.65 14.65
C GLN A 64 11.28 -0.99 14.88
N VAL A 65 10.81 -2.15 14.40
CA VAL A 65 9.44 -2.64 14.65
C VAL A 65 9.21 -2.87 16.16
N LYS A 66 10.15 -3.55 16.84
CA LYS A 66 10.09 -3.77 18.30
C LYS A 66 10.08 -2.46 19.08
N ALA A 67 10.95 -1.52 18.71
CA ALA A 67 11.02 -0.21 19.36
C ALA A 67 9.72 0.60 19.17
N ASP A 68 9.16 0.60 17.96
CA ASP A 68 7.90 1.27 17.66
C ASP A 68 6.73 0.66 18.45
N ARG A 69 6.69 -0.68 18.53
CA ARG A 69 5.71 -1.44 19.32
C ARG A 69 5.79 -1.11 20.81
N SER A 70 7.00 -1.04 21.36
CA SER A 70 7.22 -0.66 22.76
C SER A 70 6.73 0.76 23.05
N LYS A 71 6.98 1.69 22.13
CA LYS A 71 6.66 3.12 22.31
C LYS A 71 5.18 3.45 22.07
N TYR A 72 4.54 2.84 21.07
CA TYR A 72 3.20 3.22 20.62
C TYR A 72 2.15 2.09 20.75
N GLY A 73 2.53 0.94 21.31
CA GLY A 73 1.64 -0.20 21.50
C GLY A 73 1.04 -0.68 20.17
N GLN A 74 -0.30 -0.80 20.13
CA GLN A 74 -1.04 -1.35 19.00
C GLN A 74 -1.52 -0.33 17.96
N LEU A 75 -1.02 0.91 18.05
CA LEU A 75 -1.47 2.00 17.20
C LEU A 75 -1.20 1.72 15.71
N TYR A 76 0.02 1.28 15.38
CA TYR A 76 0.44 1.07 13.99
C TYR A 76 0.33 -0.38 13.52
N LEU A 77 0.52 -1.33 14.43
CA LEU A 77 0.54 -2.77 14.15
C LEU A 77 -0.42 -3.48 15.12
N ASP A 78 -1.12 -4.52 14.71
CA ASP A 78 -1.78 -5.43 15.67
C ASP A 78 -0.85 -6.58 16.06
N ASP A 79 -1.28 -7.43 17.01
CA ASP A 79 -0.42 -8.51 17.53
C ASP A 79 -0.01 -9.50 16.44
N TRP A 80 -0.94 -9.90 15.57
CA TRP A 80 -0.62 -10.87 14.52
C TRP A 80 0.33 -10.29 13.49
N CYS A 81 0.12 -9.05 13.03
CA CYS A 81 1.03 -8.41 12.07
C CYS A 81 2.42 -8.21 12.67
N TYR A 82 2.49 -7.85 13.96
CA TYR A 82 3.77 -7.73 14.66
C TYR A 82 4.53 -9.07 14.66
N GLN A 83 3.86 -10.18 14.97
CA GLN A 83 4.50 -11.50 14.94
C GLN A 83 4.93 -11.89 13.52
N ASP A 84 4.06 -11.72 12.52
CA ASP A 84 4.36 -12.06 11.12
C ASP A 84 5.48 -11.21 10.53
N ALA A 85 5.55 -9.92 10.89
CA ALA A 85 6.64 -9.04 10.50
C ALA A 85 7.98 -9.54 11.06
N LEU A 86 8.01 -10.01 12.31
CA LEU A 86 9.22 -10.58 12.94
C LEU A 86 9.59 -11.97 12.40
N ASN A 87 8.60 -12.75 11.96
CA ASN A 87 8.81 -14.08 11.39
C ASN A 87 9.22 -14.06 9.91
N GLY A 88 9.25 -12.88 9.28
CA GLY A 88 9.69 -12.75 7.89
C GLY A 88 8.64 -13.04 6.84
N THR A 89 7.36 -13.17 7.21
CA THR A 89 6.30 -13.66 6.32
C THR A 89 5.53 -12.55 5.61
N LEU A 90 5.78 -11.29 5.96
CA LEU A 90 4.98 -10.14 5.55
C LEU A 90 5.85 -8.99 5.01
N GLY A 91 5.59 -8.54 3.77
CA GLY A 91 6.29 -7.38 3.16
C GLY A 91 5.66 -6.02 3.48
N GLY A 92 4.35 -6.00 3.73
CA GLY A 92 3.57 -4.80 4.03
C GLY A 92 2.25 -5.12 4.71
N TYR A 93 1.68 -4.13 5.40
CA TYR A 93 0.42 -4.22 6.11
C TYR A 93 -0.32 -2.90 6.10
N HIS A 94 -1.62 -2.95 5.88
CA HIS A 94 -2.51 -1.80 5.99
C HIS A 94 -3.57 -2.01 7.08
N LYS A 95 -3.70 -1.02 7.97
CA LYS A 95 -4.73 -0.93 9.01
C LYS A 95 -5.28 0.46 9.14
N LEU A 96 -6.57 0.63 8.87
CA LEU A 96 -7.32 1.85 9.19
C LEU A 96 -6.68 3.17 8.69
N GLY A 97 -5.89 3.15 7.62
CA GLY A 97 -5.15 4.32 7.13
C GLY A 97 -3.68 4.36 7.56
N THR A 98 -3.24 3.45 8.43
CA THR A 98 -1.81 3.16 8.63
C THR A 98 -1.35 2.15 7.59
N ILE A 99 -0.20 2.40 6.99
CA ILE A 99 0.56 1.45 6.17
C ILE A 99 1.89 1.22 6.89
N ALA A 100 2.26 -0.03 7.09
CA ALA A 100 3.56 -0.44 7.61
C ALA A 100 4.25 -1.31 6.55
N LEU A 101 5.51 -1.00 6.24
CA LEU A 101 6.31 -1.74 5.25
C LEU A 101 7.55 -2.33 5.92
N PHE A 102 7.88 -3.57 5.56
CA PHE A 102 8.94 -4.38 6.16
C PHE A 102 9.94 -4.85 5.11
N PRO A 103 10.68 -3.93 4.47
CA PRO A 103 11.61 -4.28 3.40
C PRO A 103 12.64 -5.36 3.80
N PHE A 104 13.02 -5.46 5.07
CA PHE A 104 13.94 -6.49 5.56
C PHE A 104 13.45 -7.94 5.40
N ASN A 105 12.16 -8.14 5.11
CA ASN A 105 11.60 -9.46 4.82
C ASN A 105 11.80 -9.89 3.35
N HIS A 106 12.31 -8.99 2.49
CA HIS A 106 12.67 -9.34 1.11
C HIS A 106 14.07 -9.91 1.01
N THR A 107 14.20 -10.99 0.24
CA THR A 107 15.49 -11.61 -0.06
C THR A 107 15.86 -11.37 -1.53
N VAL A 108 16.99 -10.70 -1.75
CA VAL A 108 17.57 -10.55 -3.10
C VAL A 108 18.75 -11.49 -3.27
N LYS A 109 18.65 -12.39 -4.26
CA LYS A 109 19.68 -13.40 -4.52
C LYS A 109 20.92 -12.86 -5.24
N ASN A 110 20.78 -11.86 -6.10
CA ASN A 110 21.89 -11.31 -6.88
C ASN A 110 22.41 -10.01 -6.23
N PRO A 111 23.61 -10.00 -5.63
CA PRO A 111 24.17 -8.82 -4.98
C PRO A 111 24.35 -7.62 -5.91
N ALA A 112 24.64 -7.85 -7.19
CA ALA A 112 24.90 -6.80 -8.18
C ALA A 112 23.71 -5.85 -8.34
N TYR A 113 22.49 -6.37 -8.16
CA TYR A 113 21.25 -5.62 -8.34
C TYR A 113 20.49 -5.41 -7.03
N ARG A 114 21.12 -5.69 -5.88
CA ARG A 114 20.46 -5.70 -4.57
C ARG A 114 19.75 -4.39 -4.27
N LYS A 115 20.44 -3.26 -4.41
CA LYS A 115 19.88 -1.94 -4.11
C LYS A 115 18.61 -1.66 -4.94
N GLY A 116 18.70 -1.77 -6.26
CA GLY A 116 17.58 -1.52 -7.16
C GLY A 116 16.41 -2.49 -6.94
N LEU A 117 16.70 -3.78 -6.74
CA LEU A 117 15.65 -4.77 -6.46
C LEU A 117 14.94 -4.52 -5.12
N MET A 118 15.67 -4.19 -4.05
CA MET A 118 15.06 -3.85 -2.75
C MET A 118 14.15 -2.62 -2.86
N GLN A 119 14.56 -1.61 -3.63
CA GLN A 119 13.74 -0.43 -3.91
C GLN A 119 12.47 -0.83 -4.67
N LEU A 120 12.56 -1.67 -5.69
CA LEU A 120 11.41 -2.12 -6.47
C LEU A 120 10.44 -2.97 -5.63
N PHE A 121 10.93 -3.87 -4.77
CA PHE A 121 10.11 -4.62 -3.81
C PHE A 121 9.35 -3.68 -2.88
N LEU A 122 10.04 -2.71 -2.28
CA LEU A 122 9.42 -1.73 -1.38
C LEU A 122 8.32 -0.92 -2.08
N ILE A 123 8.54 -0.50 -3.32
CA ILE A 123 7.55 0.29 -4.08
C ILE A 123 6.33 -0.57 -4.45
N GLN A 124 6.55 -1.83 -4.81
CA GLN A 124 5.45 -2.70 -5.14
C GLN A 124 4.55 -2.99 -3.94
N ASP A 125 5.15 -3.25 -2.77
CA ASP A 125 4.39 -3.41 -1.52
C ASP A 125 3.68 -2.11 -1.15
N LEU A 126 4.34 -0.95 -1.30
CA LEU A 126 3.70 0.34 -1.08
C LEU A 126 2.46 0.54 -1.95
N PHE A 127 2.53 0.25 -3.25
CA PHE A 127 1.37 0.36 -4.13
C PHE A 127 0.27 -0.65 -3.78
N HIS A 128 0.66 -1.85 -3.35
CA HIS A 128 -0.28 -2.86 -2.86
C HIS A 128 -1.05 -2.34 -1.64
N GLU A 129 -0.36 -1.84 -0.61
CA GLU A 129 -0.98 -1.36 0.63
C GLU A 129 -1.80 -0.07 0.42
N ILE A 130 -1.36 0.83 -0.46
CA ILE A 130 -2.16 2.01 -0.85
C ILE A 130 -3.48 1.58 -1.50
N ARG A 131 -3.49 0.46 -2.25
CA ARG A 131 -4.72 -0.04 -2.82
C ARG A 131 -5.68 -0.54 -1.76
N HIS A 132 -5.20 -1.25 -0.73
CA HIS A 132 -6.02 -1.63 0.43
C HIS A 132 -6.61 -0.39 1.12
N ALA A 133 -5.81 0.67 1.29
CA ALA A 133 -6.29 1.92 1.87
C ALA A 133 -7.42 2.56 1.04
N TYR A 134 -7.29 2.58 -0.28
CA TYR A 134 -8.32 3.07 -1.19
C TYR A 134 -9.59 2.20 -1.13
N GLN A 135 -9.46 0.88 -1.20
CA GLN A 135 -10.59 -0.06 -1.18
C GLN A 135 -11.39 0.08 0.12
N ARG A 136 -10.73 0.26 1.26
CA ARG A 136 -11.38 0.51 2.55
C ARG A 136 -12.27 1.75 2.53
N ILE A 137 -11.83 2.84 1.89
CA ILE A 137 -12.56 4.11 1.89
C ILE A 137 -13.69 4.09 0.85
N HIS A 138 -13.41 3.59 -0.35
CA HIS A 138 -14.29 3.75 -1.52
C HIS A 138 -15.07 2.48 -1.91
N MET A 139 -14.67 1.31 -1.41
CA MET A 139 -15.28 0.01 -1.75
C MET A 139 -15.82 -0.73 -0.52
N LYS A 140 -16.22 0.01 0.53
CA LYS A 140 -16.66 -0.51 1.84
C LYS A 140 -17.57 -1.73 1.80
N LYS A 141 -18.58 -1.74 0.91
CA LYS A 141 -19.54 -2.84 0.79
C LYS A 141 -18.87 -4.15 0.38
N GLN A 142 -17.94 -4.09 -0.58
CA GLN A 142 -17.20 -5.27 -1.04
C GLN A 142 -16.01 -5.56 -0.11
N TYR A 143 -15.41 -4.54 0.51
CA TYR A 143 -14.29 -4.71 1.44
C TYR A 143 -14.69 -5.49 2.69
N ASN A 144 -15.92 -5.26 3.19
CA ASN A 144 -16.47 -5.95 4.35
C ASN A 144 -17.09 -7.32 4.04
N THR A 145 -16.89 -7.87 2.84
CA THR A 145 -17.43 -9.20 2.50
C THR A 145 -16.71 -10.24 3.36
N PRO A 146 -17.42 -11.25 3.95
CA PRO A 146 -16.81 -12.23 4.83
C PRO A 146 -15.58 -12.90 4.21
N TYR A 147 -14.52 -13.05 5.00
CA TYR A 147 -13.29 -13.74 4.61
C TYR A 147 -13.59 -15.21 4.29
N ILE A 148 -13.18 -15.66 3.11
CA ILE A 148 -13.19 -17.08 2.75
C ILE A 148 -11.81 -17.65 3.09
N THR A 149 -11.74 -18.45 4.16
CA THR A 149 -10.51 -19.01 4.74
C THR A 149 -10.24 -20.44 4.26
N THR A 150 -10.17 -20.67 2.95
CA THR A 150 -9.68 -21.96 2.43
C THR A 150 -8.15 -21.98 2.35
N GLY A 151 -7.47 -21.94 3.51
CA GLY A 151 -6.00 -22.06 3.63
C GLY A 151 -5.17 -20.98 2.91
N THR A 152 -3.87 -21.25 2.67
CA THR A 152 -2.89 -20.35 2.02
C THR A 152 -3.28 -19.96 0.59
N ASN A 153 -4.03 -20.80 -0.12
CA ASN A 153 -4.60 -20.48 -1.43
C ASN A 153 -5.87 -19.62 -1.34
N GLY A 154 -6.56 -19.62 -0.19
CA GLY A 154 -7.72 -18.78 0.11
C GLY A 154 -7.37 -17.30 0.19
N TYR A 155 -6.27 -16.94 0.84
CA TYR A 155 -5.84 -15.53 0.98
C TYR A 155 -5.56 -14.88 -0.39
N ARG A 156 -4.76 -15.54 -1.24
CA ARG A 156 -4.44 -15.03 -2.59
C ARG A 156 -5.60 -15.07 -3.59
N SER A 157 -6.65 -15.86 -3.30
CA SER A 157 -7.84 -15.93 -4.15
C SER A 157 -8.89 -14.86 -3.81
N GLN A 158 -8.72 -14.15 -2.68
CA GLN A 158 -9.63 -13.07 -2.32
C GLN A 158 -9.55 -11.91 -3.32
N TRP A 159 -10.73 -11.36 -3.63
CA TRP A 159 -10.83 -10.29 -4.63
C TRP A 159 -10.03 -9.05 -4.21
N ILE A 160 -10.00 -8.73 -2.91
CA ILE A 160 -9.28 -7.59 -2.31
C ILE A 160 -7.79 -7.69 -2.64
N GLU A 161 -7.18 -8.83 -2.29
CA GLU A 161 -5.77 -9.16 -2.53
C GLU A 161 -5.43 -9.23 -4.02
N ARG A 162 -6.30 -9.84 -4.83
CA ARG A 162 -6.11 -9.92 -6.29
C ARG A 162 -6.12 -8.54 -6.94
N ASP A 163 -7.05 -7.68 -6.52
CA ASP A 163 -7.14 -6.31 -7.03
C ASP A 163 -5.95 -5.46 -6.56
N ALA A 164 -5.52 -5.59 -5.30
CA ALA A 164 -4.33 -4.93 -4.77
C ALA A 164 -3.05 -5.32 -5.54
N ASN A 165 -2.85 -6.62 -5.76
CA ASN A 165 -1.73 -7.12 -6.56
C ASN A 165 -1.78 -6.65 -8.02
N ARG A 166 -2.96 -6.71 -8.65
CA ARG A 166 -3.13 -6.26 -10.03
C ARG A 166 -2.89 -4.75 -10.15
N PHE A 167 -3.34 -3.97 -9.18
CA PHE A 167 -3.09 -2.54 -9.12
C PHE A 167 -1.59 -2.25 -9.00
N ALA A 168 -0.90 -2.88 -8.04
CA ALA A 168 0.54 -2.70 -7.84
C ALA A 168 1.32 -3.02 -9.12
N TYR A 169 1.08 -4.19 -9.72
CA TYR A 169 1.68 -4.57 -11.00
C TYR A 169 1.43 -3.51 -12.09
N ARG A 170 0.18 -3.07 -12.28
CA ARG A 170 -0.16 -2.05 -13.29
C ARG A 170 0.57 -0.73 -13.05
N MET A 171 0.73 -0.31 -11.80
CA MET A 171 1.44 0.94 -11.47
C MET A 171 2.95 0.81 -11.71
N MET A 172 3.55 -0.32 -11.34
CA MET A 172 4.95 -0.63 -11.62
C MET A 172 5.23 -0.58 -13.13
N GLU A 173 4.41 -1.26 -13.94
CA GLU A 173 4.55 -1.29 -15.40
C GLU A 173 4.31 0.07 -16.05
N LYS A 174 3.20 0.73 -15.70
CA LYS A 174 2.81 2.03 -16.28
C LYS A 174 3.88 3.10 -16.06
N HIS A 175 4.53 3.09 -14.89
CA HIS A 175 5.48 4.12 -14.50
C HIS A 175 6.94 3.65 -14.55
N ARG A 176 7.22 2.50 -15.17
CA ARG A 176 8.54 1.86 -15.22
C ARG A 176 9.69 2.83 -15.52
N SER A 177 9.61 3.55 -16.63
CA SER A 177 10.69 4.47 -17.06
C SER A 177 10.90 5.60 -16.04
N THR A 178 9.82 6.13 -15.48
CA THR A 178 9.89 7.18 -14.44
C THR A 178 10.45 6.63 -13.13
N LEU A 179 10.07 5.42 -12.73
CA LEU A 179 10.64 4.75 -11.57
C LEU A 179 12.14 4.53 -11.74
N ASN A 180 12.58 4.05 -12.91
CA ASN A 180 14.01 3.87 -13.19
C ASN A 180 14.78 5.19 -13.06
N ALA A 181 14.23 6.28 -13.59
CA ALA A 181 14.84 7.61 -13.47
C ALA A 181 14.92 8.11 -12.02
N ILE A 182 13.87 7.93 -11.21
CA ILE A 182 13.86 8.31 -9.78
C ILE A 182 14.87 7.51 -8.97
N LEU A 183 15.04 6.22 -9.30
CA LEU A 183 15.85 5.28 -8.54
C LEU A 183 17.30 5.17 -9.03
N GLY A 184 17.59 5.67 -10.24
CA GLY A 184 18.87 5.46 -10.90
C GLY A 184 19.10 3.99 -11.28
N ILE A 185 18.03 3.28 -11.69
CA ILE A 185 18.12 1.89 -12.14
C ILE A 185 18.49 1.86 -13.62
N ASP A 186 19.60 1.19 -13.93
CA ASP A 186 20.20 1.05 -15.25
C ASP A 186 20.00 -0.34 -15.88
N PHE A 187 19.26 -1.23 -15.21
CA PHE A 187 18.97 -2.58 -15.69
C PHE A 187 17.49 -2.78 -16.03
N THR A 188 17.23 -3.68 -16.97
CA THR A 188 15.88 -4.09 -17.34
C THR A 188 15.32 -5.08 -16.33
N TRP A 189 14.11 -4.81 -15.84
CA TRP A 189 13.40 -5.67 -14.90
C TRP A 189 11.97 -5.96 -15.38
N ASN A 190 11.38 -7.05 -14.92
CA ASN A 190 9.97 -7.39 -15.12
C ASN A 190 9.34 -7.72 -13.78
N SER A 191 8.16 -7.17 -13.49
CA SER A 191 7.37 -7.57 -12.32
C SER A 191 6.42 -8.70 -12.73
N CYS A 192 6.33 -9.77 -11.95
CA CYS A 192 5.34 -10.82 -12.14
C CYS A 192 4.94 -11.39 -10.78
N TRP A 193 3.68 -11.17 -10.38
CA TRP A 193 3.07 -11.72 -9.16
C TRP A 193 3.90 -11.55 -7.87
N GLY A 194 4.41 -10.36 -7.56
CA GLY A 194 5.24 -10.21 -6.34
C GLY A 194 6.74 -10.36 -6.57
N ARG A 195 7.18 -10.74 -7.76
CA ARG A 195 8.58 -11.07 -8.05
C ARG A 195 9.16 -10.18 -9.14
N PHE A 196 10.43 -9.83 -8.98
CA PHE A 196 11.20 -9.13 -10.00
C PHE A 196 12.16 -10.08 -10.70
N TYR A 197 12.18 -10.01 -12.02
CA TYR A 197 13.08 -10.75 -12.89
C TYR A 197 13.95 -9.74 -13.63
N ILE A 198 15.26 -9.95 -13.66
CA ILE A 198 16.19 -9.10 -14.41
C ILE A 198 16.40 -9.74 -15.77
N THR A 199 16.19 -8.95 -16.83
CA THR A 199 16.55 -9.36 -18.19
C THR A 199 17.98 -8.89 -18.43
N ILE A 200 18.90 -9.84 -18.57
CA ILE A 200 20.27 -9.56 -19.02
C ILE A 200 20.23 -9.58 -20.54
N GLU A 201 20.23 -8.40 -21.17
CA GLU A 201 20.53 -8.31 -22.60
C GLU A 201 22.01 -8.68 -22.76
N ARG A 202 22.25 -9.76 -23.51
CA ARG A 202 23.59 -10.25 -23.84
C ARG A 202 24.07 -9.60 -25.13
#